data_AF-A0A315YXC3-F1
#
_entry.id   AF-A0A315YXC3-F1
#
_cell.length_a   1.000
_cell.length_b   1.000
_cell.length_c   1.000
_cell.angle_alpha   90.00
_cell.angle_beta   90.00
_cell.angle_gamma   90.00
#
_symmetry.space_group_name_H-M   'P 1'
#
loop_
_entity.id
_entity.type
_entity.pdbx_description
1 polymer ?
#
loop_
_entity_poly.entity_id
_entity_poly.type
_entity_poly.pdbx_seq_one_letter_code
_entity_poly.pdbx_strand_id
1 'polypeptide(L)'
;MNSLKTKIISIVIILLLAFFLGILMSKAEIFFTISIGFIWISLFIITVIVGIIDLIYKKRNFKIPANVLLMLTLAFIISLPMRKNDWGNKRKKCKALISHLDEVKNKEGCYPHSITDFHIDHDEIQYIRDSLGQSFILSYSIDGWHREEYSSKTKEWIGYE
;
A
#
# COMPACT_ATOMS: atom_id res chain seq x y z
N MET A 1 -7.93 3.48 -41.80
CA MET A 1 -7.10 4.24 -40.83
C MET A 1 -7.78 4.47 -39.47
N ASN A 2 -9.10 4.67 -39.40
CA ASN A 2 -9.81 4.96 -38.13
C ASN A 2 -9.87 3.80 -37.12
N SER A 3 -9.83 2.54 -37.57
CA SER A 3 -9.90 1.33 -36.72
C SER A 3 -8.62 1.07 -35.91
N LEU A 4 -7.44 1.43 -36.45
CA LEU A 4 -6.18 1.27 -35.71
C LEU A 4 -6.05 2.33 -34.61
N LYS A 5 -6.39 3.59 -34.93
CA LYS A 5 -6.37 4.70 -33.97
C LYS A 5 -7.30 4.45 -32.78
N THR A 6 -8.52 3.96 -33.02
CA THR A 6 -9.47 3.63 -31.94
C THR A 6 -8.96 2.52 -31.04
N LYS A 7 -8.36 1.44 -31.59
CA LYS A 7 -7.74 0.38 -30.78
C LYS A 7 -6.59 0.88 -29.91
N ILE A 8 -5.72 1.72 -30.47
CA ILE A 8 -4.60 2.32 -29.73
C ILE A 8 -5.12 3.18 -28.58
N ILE A 9 -6.12 4.04 -28.85
CA ILE A 9 -6.73 4.89 -27.82
C ILE A 9 -7.34 4.04 -26.70
N SER A 10 -8.07 2.97 -27.02
CA SER A 10 -8.64 2.07 -26.01
C SER A 10 -7.57 1.40 -25.14
N ILE A 11 -6.44 0.98 -25.73
CA ILE A 11 -5.33 0.38 -24.98
C ILE A 11 -4.71 1.40 -24.03
N VAL A 12 -4.45 2.63 -24.51
CA VAL A 12 -3.89 3.71 -23.67
C VAL A 12 -4.81 4.03 -22.49
N ILE A 13 -6.13 4.10 -22.73
CA ILE A 13 -7.12 4.32 -21.65
C ILE A 13 -7.05 3.20 -20.62
N ILE A 14 -7.00 1.93 -21.05
CA ILE A 14 -6.90 0.77 -20.14
C ILE A 14 -5.62 0.85 -19.31
N LEU A 15 -4.48 1.20 -19.91
CA LEU A 15 -3.21 1.34 -19.21
C LEU A 15 -3.23 2.47 -18.19
N LEU A 16 -3.78 3.63 -18.54
CA LEU A 16 -3.94 4.77 -17.62
C LEU A 16 -4.85 4.40 -16.45
N LEU A 17 -6.00 3.78 -16.72
CA LEU A 17 -6.92 3.32 -15.67
C LEU A 17 -6.26 2.29 -14.75
N ALA A 18 -5.54 1.31 -15.31
CA ALA A 18 -4.80 0.33 -14.52
C ALA A 18 -3.74 1.00 -13.63
N PHE A 19 -3.05 2.02 -14.14
CA PHE A 19 -2.05 2.76 -13.37
C PHE A 19 -2.67 3.54 -12.21
N PHE A 20 -3.74 4.31 -12.46
CA PHE A 20 -4.46 5.02 -11.40
C PHE A 20 -5.04 4.07 -10.35
N LEU A 21 -5.64 2.97 -10.79
CA LEU A 21 -6.20 1.97 -9.88
C LEU A 21 -5.11 1.29 -9.05
N GLY A 22 -3.94 1.03 -9.65
CA GLY A 22 -2.78 0.47 -8.94
C GLY A 22 -2.25 1.38 -7.84
N ILE A 23 -2.20 2.70 -8.08
CA ILE A 23 -1.85 3.70 -7.06
C ILE A 23 -2.87 3.70 -5.91
N LEU A 24 -4.16 3.66 -6.23
CA LEU A 24 -5.21 3.64 -5.20
C LEU A 24 -5.12 2.36 -4.36
N MET A 25 -4.92 1.22 -5.02
CA MET A 25 -4.74 -0.07 -4.36
C MET A 25 -3.51 -0.14 -3.46
N SER A 26 -2.41 0.54 -3.82
CA SER A 26 -1.19 0.51 -2.99
C SER A 26 -1.36 1.19 -1.64
N LYS A 27 -2.35 2.10 -1.51
CA LYS A 27 -2.67 2.81 -0.28
C LYS A 27 -3.72 2.10 0.57
N ALA A 28 -4.33 1.04 0.05
CA ALA A 28 -5.38 0.35 0.75
C ALA A 28 -4.85 -0.60 1.82
N GLU A 29 -5.60 -0.74 2.90
CA GLU A 29 -5.32 -1.71 3.95
C GLU A 29 -5.32 -3.16 3.43
N ILE A 30 -4.70 -4.06 4.19
CA ILE A 30 -4.59 -5.46 3.79
C ILE A 30 -5.96 -6.13 3.59
N PHE A 31 -6.95 -5.81 4.42
CA PHE A 31 -8.31 -6.37 4.29
C PHE A 31 -8.98 -5.95 2.98
N PHE A 32 -8.86 -4.68 2.59
CA PHE A 32 -9.38 -4.20 1.32
C PHE A 32 -8.66 -4.87 0.13
N THR A 33 -7.35 -5.10 0.27
CA THR A 33 -6.56 -5.84 -0.73
C THR A 33 -7.07 -7.27 -0.90
N ILE A 34 -7.39 -7.95 0.21
CA ILE A 34 -7.98 -9.30 0.21
C ILE A 34 -9.35 -9.29 -0.48
N SER A 35 -10.20 -8.30 -0.19
CA SER A 35 -11.51 -8.15 -0.87
C SER A 35 -11.36 -8.01 -2.39
N ILE A 36 -10.38 -7.23 -2.85
CA ILE A 36 -10.08 -7.13 -4.29
C ILE A 36 -9.61 -8.47 -4.87
N GLY A 37 -8.83 -9.24 -4.11
CA GLY A 37 -8.44 -10.61 -4.50
C GLY A 37 -9.65 -11.51 -4.80
N PHE A 38 -10.68 -11.49 -3.95
CA PHE A 38 -11.92 -12.23 -4.20
C PHE A 38 -12.67 -11.76 -5.45
N ILE A 39 -12.71 -10.45 -5.69
CA ILE A 39 -13.30 -9.87 -6.91
C ILE A 39 -12.52 -10.34 -8.14
N TRP A 40 -11.18 -10.34 -8.07
CA TRP A 40 -10.32 -10.77 -9.17
C TRP A 40 -10.54 -12.25 -9.52
N ILE A 41 -10.60 -13.13 -8.52
CA ILE A 41 -10.90 -14.57 -8.72
C ILE A 41 -12.28 -14.75 -9.35
N SER A 42 -13.27 -14.02 -8.87
CA SER A 42 -14.64 -14.08 -9.39
C SER A 42 -14.70 -13.64 -10.86
N LEU A 43 -14.02 -12.55 -11.21
CA LEU A 43 -13.90 -12.07 -12.59
C LEU A 43 -13.12 -13.03 -13.49
N PHE A 44 -12.09 -13.69 -12.96
CA PHE A 44 -11.36 -14.74 -13.68
C PHE A 44 -12.30 -15.89 -14.07
N ILE A 45 -13.09 -16.40 -13.12
CA ILE A 45 -14.06 -17.47 -13.37
C ILE A 45 -15.10 -17.04 -14.41
N ILE A 46 -15.67 -15.84 -14.28
CA ILE A 46 -16.63 -15.28 -15.25
C ILE A 46 -16.00 -15.20 -16.64
N THR A 47 -14.75 -14.72 -16.74
CA THR A 47 -14.04 -14.57 -18.01
C THR A 47 -13.85 -15.92 -18.70
N VAL A 48 -13.48 -16.97 -17.95
CA VAL A 48 -13.35 -18.34 -18.47
C VAL A 48 -14.69 -18.87 -18.95
N ILE A 49 -15.76 -18.73 -18.17
CA ILE A 49 -17.10 -19.19 -18.55
C ILE A 49 -17.57 -18.49 -19.83
N VAL A 50 -17.45 -17.17 -19.91
CA VAL A 50 -17.80 -16.40 -21.11
C VAL A 50 -16.95 -16.84 -22.30
N GLY A 51 -15.66 -17.12 -22.12
CA GLY A 51 -14.78 -17.64 -23.16
C GLY A 51 -15.24 -18.99 -23.71
N ILE A 52 -15.65 -19.91 -22.83
CA ILE A 52 -16.20 -21.23 -23.22
C ILE A 52 -17.50 -21.05 -23.99
N ILE A 53 -18.43 -20.23 -23.50
CA ILE A 53 -19.70 -19.94 -24.19
C ILE A 53 -19.44 -19.32 -25.56
N ASP A 54 -18.52 -18.37 -25.66
CA ASP A 54 -18.16 -17.74 -26.93
C ASP A 54 -17.57 -18.75 -27.93
N LEU A 55 -16.76 -19.70 -27.47
CA LEU A 55 -16.22 -20.78 -28.31
C LEU A 55 -17.35 -21.67 -28.85
N ILE A 56 -18.30 -22.06 -28.00
CA ILE A 56 -19.43 -22.92 -28.37
C ILE A 56 -20.36 -22.21 -29.37
N TYR A 57 -20.75 -20.96 -29.06
CA TYR A 57 -21.73 -20.21 -29.85
C TYR A 57 -21.11 -19.33 -30.95
N LYS A 58 -19.78 -19.40 -31.14
CA LYS A 58 -19.01 -18.57 -32.08
C LYS A 58 -19.29 -17.07 -31.93
N LYS A 59 -19.50 -16.61 -30.69
CA LYS A 59 -19.69 -15.20 -30.33
C LYS A 59 -18.34 -14.54 -30.03
N ARG A 60 -18.33 -13.20 -29.82
CA ARG A 60 -17.11 -12.39 -29.58
C ARG A 60 -17.22 -11.46 -28.38
N ASN A 61 -17.99 -11.86 -27.37
CA ASN A 61 -18.23 -11.10 -26.14
C ASN A 61 -17.06 -11.18 -25.14
N PHE A 62 -16.14 -12.14 -25.30
CA PHE A 62 -14.98 -12.40 -24.43
C PHE A 62 -14.07 -11.19 -24.22
N LYS A 63 -14.02 -10.27 -25.20
CA LYS A 63 -13.13 -9.11 -25.16
C LYS A 63 -13.35 -8.21 -23.95
N ILE A 64 -14.60 -8.02 -23.54
CA ILE A 64 -14.94 -7.11 -22.44
C ILE A 64 -14.43 -7.66 -21.09
N PRO A 65 -14.84 -8.86 -20.64
CA PRO A 65 -14.35 -9.41 -19.37
C PRO A 65 -12.83 -9.63 -19.37
N ALA A 66 -12.25 -10.03 -20.52
CA ALA A 66 -10.80 -10.15 -20.64
C ALA A 66 -10.05 -8.82 -20.46
N ASN A 67 -10.57 -7.72 -21.01
CA ASN A 67 -9.97 -6.39 -20.83
C ASN A 67 -10.09 -5.89 -19.39
N VAL A 68 -11.22 -6.15 -18.72
CA VAL A 68 -11.41 -5.80 -17.30
C VAL A 68 -10.44 -6.60 -16.42
N LEU A 69 -10.30 -7.90 -16.68
CA LEU A 69 -9.34 -8.76 -15.97
C LEU A 69 -7.89 -8.30 -16.19
N LEU A 70 -7.52 -7.95 -17.43
CA LEU A 70 -6.20 -7.42 -17.75
C LEU A 70 -5.93 -6.11 -16.98
N MET A 71 -6.90 -5.19 -16.97
CA MET A 71 -6.78 -3.91 -16.26
C MET A 71 -6.53 -4.12 -14.77
N LEU A 72 -7.31 -4.98 -14.11
CA LEU A 72 -7.15 -5.30 -12.69
C LEU A 72 -5.81 -5.99 -12.40
N THR A 73 -5.39 -6.89 -13.28
CA THR A 73 -4.10 -7.60 -13.14
C THR A 73 -2.94 -6.62 -13.21
N LEU A 74 -2.96 -5.68 -14.16
CA LEU A 74 -1.96 -4.63 -14.27
C LEU A 74 -1.98 -3.70 -13.05
N ALA A 75 -3.17 -3.30 -12.58
CA ALA A 75 -3.31 -2.49 -11.37
C ALA A 75 -2.70 -3.17 -10.15
N PHE A 76 -2.96 -4.48 -9.96
CA PHE A 76 -2.39 -5.26 -8.88
C PHE A 76 -0.85 -5.30 -8.95
N ILE A 77 -0.29 -5.57 -10.13
CA ILE A 77 1.17 -5.58 -10.34
C ILE A 77 1.79 -4.21 -9.99
N ILE A 78 1.17 -3.12 -10.42
CA ILE A 78 1.63 -1.75 -10.14
C ILE A 78 1.55 -1.42 -8.64
N SER A 79 0.56 -1.97 -7.93
CA SER A 79 0.35 -1.70 -6.51
C SER A 79 1.47 -2.25 -5.60
N LEU A 80 2.06 -3.40 -5.95
CA LEU A 80 3.09 -4.08 -5.16
C LEU A 80 4.36 -3.23 -4.91
N PRO A 81 5.05 -2.71 -5.94
CA PRO A 81 6.23 -1.88 -5.72
C PRO A 81 5.90 -0.56 -5.02
N MET A 82 4.71 0.03 -5.27
CA MET A 82 4.29 1.26 -4.61
C MET A 82 4.06 1.06 -3.12
N ARG A 83 3.42 -0.05 -2.73
CA ARG A 83 3.22 -0.42 -1.32
C ARG A 83 4.54 -0.65 -0.61
N LYS A 84 5.48 -1.37 -1.24
CA LYS A 84 6.84 -1.56 -0.70
C LYS A 84 7.58 -0.22 -0.50
N ASN A 85 7.42 0.72 -1.44
CA ASN A 85 8.05 2.03 -1.33
C ASN A 85 7.45 2.85 -0.17
N ASP A 86 6.13 2.78 0.02
CA ASP A 86 5.45 3.45 1.12
C ASP A 86 5.94 2.97 2.48
N TRP A 87 6.02 1.66 2.69
CA TRP A 87 6.60 1.06 3.90
C TRP A 87 8.04 1.51 4.15
N GLY A 88 8.86 1.53 3.09
CA GLY A 88 10.24 2.02 3.18
C GLY A 88 10.32 3.49 3.57
N ASN A 89 9.40 4.32 3.08
CA ASN A 89 9.33 5.74 3.42
C ASN A 89 8.89 5.97 4.86
N LYS A 90 7.90 5.22 5.36
CA LYS A 90 7.47 5.27 6.76
C LYS A 90 8.64 4.94 7.71
N ARG A 91 9.36 3.86 7.44
CA ARG A 91 10.56 3.50 8.22
C ARG A 91 11.65 4.57 8.18
N LYS A 92 11.88 5.20 7.03
CA LYS A 92 12.84 6.32 6.90
C LYS A 92 12.42 7.53 7.73
N LYS A 93 11.13 7.89 7.69
CA LYS A 93 10.58 8.99 8.52
C LYS A 93 10.74 8.69 10.02
N CYS A 94 10.41 7.48 10.46
CA CYS A 94 10.61 7.08 11.86
C CYS A 94 12.09 7.11 12.27
N LYS A 95 13.00 6.68 11.41
CA LYS A 95 14.46 6.78 11.67
C LYS A 95 14.91 8.24 11.83
N ALA A 96 14.44 9.14 10.98
CA ALA A 96 14.74 10.56 11.10
C ALA A 96 14.19 11.15 12.42
N LEU A 97 12.97 10.76 12.81
CA LEU A 97 12.39 11.15 14.09
C LEU A 97 13.22 10.63 15.28
N ILE A 98 13.65 9.38 15.26
CA ILE A 98 14.51 8.81 16.30
C ILE A 98 15.79 9.64 16.47
N SER A 99 16.45 9.99 15.35
CA SER A 99 17.65 10.85 15.40
C SER A 99 17.37 12.20 16.04
N HIS A 100 16.24 12.85 15.73
CA HIS A 100 15.86 14.10 16.39
C HIS A 100 15.53 13.91 17.88
N LEU A 101 14.86 12.83 18.26
CA LEU A 101 14.57 12.54 19.67
C LEU A 101 15.86 12.31 20.47
N ASP A 102 16.85 11.64 19.88
CA ASP A 102 18.17 11.45 20.48
C ASP A 102 18.91 12.79 20.66
N GLU A 103 18.82 13.70 19.68
CA GLU A 103 19.37 15.05 19.80
C GLU A 103 18.72 15.85 20.93
N VAL A 104 17.39 15.80 21.05
CA VAL A 104 16.67 16.48 22.14
C VAL A 104 17.08 15.90 23.49
N LYS A 105 17.14 14.58 23.63
CA LYS A 105 17.61 13.95 24.87
C LYS A 105 19.03 14.34 25.24
N ASN A 106 19.92 14.46 24.26
CA ASN A 106 21.30 14.89 24.52
C ASN A 106 21.39 16.35 24.99
N LYS A 107 20.43 17.20 24.59
CA LYS A 107 20.39 18.63 24.99
C LYS A 107 19.65 18.86 26.31
N GLU A 108 18.51 18.20 26.49
CA GLU A 108 17.58 18.44 27.60
C GLU A 108 17.66 17.37 28.71
N GLY A 109 18.41 16.29 28.48
CA GLY A 109 18.57 15.17 29.41
C GLY A 109 17.42 14.16 29.44
N CYS A 110 16.33 14.44 28.72
CA CYS A 110 15.17 13.56 28.61
C CYS A 110 14.49 13.65 27.24
N TYR A 111 13.73 12.63 26.87
CA TYR A 111 12.89 12.65 25.68
C TYR A 111 11.64 13.52 25.88
N PRO A 112 11.15 14.20 24.83
CA PRO A 112 9.98 15.08 24.92
C PRO A 112 8.71 14.32 25.28
N HIS A 113 7.73 14.99 25.90
CA HIS A 113 6.46 14.36 26.29
C HIS A 113 5.59 14.01 25.09
N SER A 114 5.71 14.77 24.00
CA SER A 114 4.96 14.55 22.78
C SER A 114 5.87 14.73 21.57
N ILE A 115 5.47 14.13 20.46
CA ILE A 115 6.10 14.31 19.16
C ILE A 115 5.30 15.25 18.24
N THR A 116 4.31 15.98 18.78
CA THR A 116 3.41 16.85 17.99
C THR A 116 4.15 17.94 17.21
N ASP A 117 5.25 18.44 17.77
CA ASP A 117 6.01 19.53 17.16
C ASP A 117 6.82 19.07 15.93
N PHE A 118 6.97 17.75 15.72
CA PHE A 118 7.78 17.21 14.61
C PHE A 118 7.06 17.15 13.26
N HIS A 119 5.82 17.68 13.14
CA HIS A 119 5.04 17.71 11.89
C HIS A 119 4.92 16.34 11.20
N ILE A 120 4.75 15.29 12.01
CA ILE A 120 4.59 13.91 11.54
C ILE A 120 3.11 13.54 11.66
N ASP A 121 2.61 12.79 10.68
CA ASP A 121 1.23 12.31 10.69
C ASP A 121 1.00 11.39 11.90
N HIS A 122 0.28 11.89 12.90
CA HIS A 122 0.08 11.20 14.18
C HIS A 122 -0.85 10.00 14.07
N ASP A 123 -1.68 9.96 13.03
CA ASP A 123 -2.61 8.86 12.79
C ASP A 123 -1.87 7.56 12.42
N GLU A 124 -0.60 7.66 11.99
CA GLU A 124 0.19 6.51 11.56
C GLU A 124 1.28 6.10 12.56
N ILE A 125 1.70 6.99 13.47
CA ILE A 125 2.86 6.80 14.36
C ILE A 125 2.46 7.03 15.82
N GLN A 126 2.59 5.98 16.61
CA GLN A 126 2.36 5.98 18.05
C GLN A 126 3.70 6.16 18.78
N TYR A 127 3.72 7.10 19.72
CA TYR A 127 4.88 7.40 20.57
C TYR A 127 4.49 7.23 22.03
N ILE A 128 5.21 6.36 22.74
CA ILE A 128 5.00 6.09 24.16
C ILE A 128 6.33 6.29 24.88
N ARG A 129 6.37 7.22 25.81
CA ARG A 129 7.54 7.48 26.65
C ARG A 129 7.36 6.84 28.02
N ASP A 130 8.46 6.44 28.66
CA ASP A 130 8.42 6.10 30.08
C ASP A 130 8.17 7.34 30.97
N SER A 131 7.81 7.08 32.22
CA SER A 131 7.52 8.12 33.22
C SER A 131 8.73 9.00 33.54
N LEU A 132 9.95 8.48 33.37
CA LEU A 132 11.20 9.18 33.64
C LEU A 132 11.74 9.96 32.43
N GLY A 133 11.12 9.82 31.26
CA GLY A 133 11.60 10.39 30.00
C GLY A 133 12.95 9.85 29.53
N GLN A 134 13.36 8.68 30.00
CA GLN A 134 14.65 8.07 29.69
C GLN A 134 14.58 7.08 28.53
N SER A 135 13.39 6.60 28.21
CA SER A 135 13.15 5.72 27.08
C SER A 135 11.83 5.99 26.39
N PHE A 136 11.75 5.61 25.12
CA PHE A 136 10.52 5.64 24.36
C PHE A 136 10.36 4.38 23.50
N ILE A 137 9.12 4.15 23.13
CA ILE A 137 8.66 3.19 22.15
C ILE A 137 8.02 4.00 21.03
N LEU A 138 8.41 3.70 19.80
CA LEU A 138 7.84 4.27 18.60
C LEU A 138 7.28 3.14 17.75
N SER A 139 5.99 3.13 17.48
CA SER A 139 5.37 2.12 16.62
C SER A 139 4.59 2.75 15.50
N TYR A 140 4.49 2.04 14.39
CA TYR A 140 3.69 2.48 13.24
C TYR A 140 3.04 1.28 12.55
N SER A 141 1.89 1.52 11.93
CA SER A 141 1.22 0.49 11.14
C SER A 141 1.86 0.37 9.75
N ILE A 142 2.19 -0.86 9.36
CA ILE A 142 2.73 -1.17 8.04
C ILE A 142 1.58 -1.22 7.03
N ASP A 143 0.50 -1.95 7.35
CA ASP A 143 -0.57 -2.26 6.39
C ASP A 143 -1.98 -2.35 6.98
N GLY A 144 -2.18 -1.81 8.18
CA GLY A 144 -3.43 -1.88 8.93
C GLY A 144 -3.56 -3.13 9.80
N TRP A 145 -2.75 -4.17 9.56
CA TRP A 145 -2.69 -5.39 10.37
C TRP A 145 -1.36 -5.44 11.13
N HIS A 146 -0.25 -5.51 10.38
CA HIS A 146 1.09 -5.60 10.94
C HIS A 146 1.58 -4.25 11.46
N ARG A 147 2.39 -4.29 12.52
CA ARG A 147 3.06 -3.12 13.09
C ARG A 147 4.56 -3.34 13.22
N GLU A 148 5.32 -2.28 13.04
CA GLU A 148 6.74 -2.23 13.41
C GLU A 148 6.90 -1.33 14.62
N GLU A 149 7.65 -1.79 15.61
CA GLU A 149 7.97 -1.07 16.84
C GLU A 149 9.48 -0.90 16.99
N TYR A 150 9.88 0.27 17.46
CA TYR A 150 11.25 0.58 17.85
C TYR A 150 11.30 0.89 19.34
N SER A 151 12.21 0.25 20.05
CA SER A 151 12.48 0.55 21.45
C SER A 151 13.82 1.28 21.60
N SER A 152 13.80 2.45 22.22
CA SER A 152 15.03 3.20 22.50
C SER A 152 15.92 2.52 23.56
N LYS A 153 15.39 1.54 24.31
CA LYS A 153 16.16 0.77 25.31
C LYS A 153 17.05 -0.27 24.64
N THR A 154 16.48 -1.07 23.74
CA THR A 154 17.19 -2.15 23.04
C THR A 154 17.85 -1.68 21.74
N LYS A 155 17.36 -0.56 21.17
CA LYS A 155 17.77 -0.02 19.86
C LYS A 155 17.42 -0.94 18.69
N GLU A 156 16.41 -1.79 18.86
CA GLU A 156 15.99 -2.76 17.86
C GLU A 156 14.60 -2.44 17.30
N TRP A 157 14.38 -2.86 16.06
CA TRP A 157 13.07 -2.89 15.41
C TRP A 157 12.46 -4.28 15.57
N ILE A 158 11.26 -4.34 16.14
CA ILE A 158 10.51 -5.58 16.36
C ILE A 158 9.22 -5.51 15.54
N GLY A 159 8.95 -6.54 14.74
CA GLY A 159 7.71 -6.67 13.98
C GLY A 159 6.66 -7.43 14.80
N TYR A 160 5.41 -6.97 14.74
CA TYR A 160 4.26 -7.61 15.36
C TYR A 160 3.18 -7.90 14.31
N GLU A 161 2.51 -9.03 14.49
CA GLU A 161 1.30 -9.44 13.76
C GLU A 161 0.04 -8.83 14.37
#